data_AF-A0A7S0Y5V6-F1
#
_entry.id   AF-A0A7S0Y5V6-F1
#
_cell.length_a   1.000
_cell.length_b   1.000
_cell.length_c   1.000
_cell.angle_alpha   90.00
_cell.angle_beta   90.00
_cell.angle_gamma   90.00
#
_symmetry.space_group_name_H-M   'P 1'
#
loop_
_entity.id
_entity.type
_entity.pdbx_description
1 polymer ?
#
loop_
_entity_poly.entity_id
_entity_poly.type
_entity_poly.pdbx_seq_one_letter_code
_entity_poly.pdbx_strand_id
1 'polypeptide(L)'
;DGEGLSYDIYTTGWTPTMRWVTAGDSATLDRLTSSLGAQIKAALEEEYGEEFVINSGCFVVVSGSVEKDCAKLHADWASEPIPRDLVFTALTPLFDFPATVGGLLWRPHSDPEPEMPLLKHSYSLGEAVVFDGKLMHQTEPFSFDGMPEGFERVLASFSFCAKSEEGREHWPHIEQVLRDQTQHYYVTPSGPKASPRKPPAPFPIAREEVRELGLGSY
;
A
#
# COMPACT_ATOMS: atom_id res chain seq x y z
N ASP A 1 -6.89 22.27 -9.60
CA ASP A 1 -7.16 23.71 -9.48
C ASP A 1 -5.84 24.44 -9.51
N GLY A 2 -5.69 25.48 -10.33
CA GLY A 2 -4.41 26.07 -10.76
C GLY A 2 -3.61 26.88 -9.73
N GLU A 3 -3.88 26.73 -8.43
CA GLU A 3 -2.95 27.15 -7.39
C GLU A 3 -2.10 25.92 -7.03
N GLY A 4 -0.78 26.04 -7.17
CA GLY A 4 0.17 24.97 -6.87
C GLY A 4 0.07 24.57 -5.40
N LEU A 5 -0.86 23.68 -5.10
CA LEU A 5 -1.07 23.11 -3.80
C LEU A 5 0.20 22.35 -3.42
N SER A 6 0.89 22.84 -2.39
CA SER A 6 2.06 22.15 -1.85
C SER A 6 1.61 20.84 -1.23
N TYR A 7 2.03 19.73 -1.81
CA TYR A 7 1.92 18.40 -1.22
C TYR A 7 3.27 18.06 -0.59
N ASP A 8 3.25 17.72 0.70
CA ASP A 8 4.42 17.16 1.33
C ASP A 8 4.40 15.66 1.08
N ILE A 9 5.14 15.21 0.07
CA ILE A 9 5.25 13.79 -0.29
C ILE A 9 6.69 13.32 -0.17
N TYR A 10 6.84 12.01 -0.02
CA TYR A 10 8.13 11.34 -0.17
C TYR A 10 7.96 10.11 -1.04
N THR A 11 9.07 9.61 -1.56
CA THR A 11 9.06 8.47 -2.47
C THR A 11 9.92 7.34 -1.92
N THR A 12 9.33 6.15 -1.84
CA THR A 12 10.05 4.89 -1.63
C THR A 12 9.89 4.01 -2.87
N GLY A 13 10.79 3.05 -3.09
CA GLY A 13 10.73 2.21 -4.28
C GLY A 13 11.73 1.05 -4.23
N TRP A 14 11.27 -0.11 -4.67
CA TRP A 14 12.01 -1.37 -4.64
C TRP A 14 12.54 -1.79 -6.01
N THR A 15 12.06 -1.15 -7.06
CA THR A 15 12.52 -1.34 -8.43
C THR A 15 12.64 0.02 -9.14
N PRO A 16 13.41 0.12 -10.23
CA PRO A 16 13.47 1.35 -11.03
C PRO A 16 12.12 1.79 -11.63
N THR A 17 11.16 0.86 -11.75
CA THR A 17 9.88 1.08 -12.45
C THR A 17 8.70 1.25 -11.51
N MET A 18 8.83 0.98 -10.20
CA MET A 18 7.74 1.03 -9.24
C MET A 18 8.12 1.85 -8.00
N ARG A 19 7.27 2.83 -7.69
CA ARG A 19 7.47 3.77 -6.58
C ARG A 19 6.18 4.01 -5.80
N TRP A 20 6.32 4.23 -4.51
CA TRP A 20 5.25 4.64 -3.60
C TRP A 20 5.45 6.11 -3.30
N VAL A 21 4.47 6.94 -3.65
CA VAL A 21 4.44 8.37 -3.40
C VAL A 21 3.53 8.63 -2.21
N THR A 22 4.11 8.75 -1.02
CA THR A 22 3.39 8.69 0.25
C THR A 22 3.21 10.08 0.86
N ALA A 23 2.08 10.28 1.55
CA ALA A 23 1.84 11.48 2.35
C ALA A 23 2.92 11.66 3.44
N GLY A 24 3.57 12.82 3.45
CA GLY A 24 4.62 13.20 4.38
C GLY A 24 4.15 14.07 5.55
N ASP A 25 2.91 14.53 5.54
CA ASP A 25 2.29 15.29 6.62
C ASP A 25 0.77 15.05 6.72
N SER A 26 0.15 15.62 7.77
CA SER A 26 -1.28 15.50 8.02
C SER A 26 -2.11 16.13 6.91
N ALA A 27 -1.73 17.32 6.43
CA ALA A 27 -2.49 18.03 5.42
C ALA A 27 -2.54 17.27 4.08
N THR A 28 -1.46 16.58 3.71
CA THR A 28 -1.38 15.74 2.53
C THR A 28 -2.21 14.47 2.71
N LEU A 29 -2.13 13.80 3.86
CA LEU A 29 -2.96 12.63 4.15
C LEU A 29 -4.45 12.99 4.16
N ASP A 30 -4.82 14.10 4.79
CA ASP A 30 -6.20 14.59 4.84
C ASP A 30 -6.75 14.81 3.43
N ARG A 31 -5.94 15.34 2.50
CA ARG A 31 -6.35 15.52 1.10
C ARG A 31 -6.58 14.19 0.39
N LEU A 32 -5.65 13.23 0.55
CA LEU A 32 -5.80 11.90 -0.04
C LEU A 32 -7.05 11.18 0.50
N THR A 33 -7.35 11.38 1.78
CA THR A 33 -8.42 10.65 2.47
C THR A 33 -9.77 11.35 2.43
N SER A 34 -9.83 12.67 2.26
CA SER A 34 -11.07 13.47 2.32
C SER A 34 -12.17 13.06 1.34
N SER A 35 -11.87 12.29 0.31
CA SER A 35 -12.85 11.76 -0.64
C SER A 35 -12.79 10.24 -0.73
N LEU A 36 -11.75 9.71 -1.36
CA LEU A 36 -11.63 8.28 -1.69
C LEU A 36 -11.39 7.43 -0.45
N GLY A 37 -10.42 7.81 0.38
CA GLY A 37 -10.11 7.10 1.62
C GLY A 37 -11.29 7.07 2.60
N ALA A 38 -12.05 8.16 2.72
CA ALA A 38 -13.22 8.25 3.60
C ALA A 38 -14.38 7.34 3.15
N GLN A 39 -14.63 7.22 1.85
CA GLN A 39 -15.65 6.31 1.32
C GLN A 39 -15.27 4.86 1.54
N ILE A 40 -14.01 4.51 1.28
CA ILE A 40 -13.49 3.15 1.52
C ILE A 40 -13.57 2.81 3.01
N LYS A 41 -13.15 3.75 3.88
CA LYS A 41 -13.28 3.61 5.33
C LYS A 41 -14.72 3.32 5.74
N ALA A 42 -15.67 4.12 5.26
CA ALA A 42 -17.08 3.94 5.62
C ALA A 42 -17.62 2.56 5.21
N ALA A 43 -17.28 2.08 4.02
CA ALA A 43 -17.67 0.75 3.56
C ALA A 43 -17.04 -0.37 4.42
N LEU A 44 -15.77 -0.22 4.79
CA LEU A 44 -15.07 -1.16 5.68
C LEU A 44 -15.70 -1.17 7.08
N GLU A 45 -16.03 -0.01 7.63
CA GLU A 45 -16.70 0.12 8.94
C GLU A 45 -18.12 -0.49 8.93
N GLU A 46 -18.84 -0.36 7.82
CA GLU A 46 -20.16 -0.99 7.64
C GLU A 46 -20.08 -2.51 7.60
N GLU A 47 -19.14 -3.08 6.83
CA GLU A 47 -18.97 -4.54 6.68
C GLU A 47 -18.56 -5.21 7.99
N TYR A 48 -17.65 -4.61 8.75
CA TYR A 48 -17.09 -5.20 9.97
C TYR A 48 -17.79 -4.75 11.26
N GLY A 49 -18.64 -3.72 11.20
CA GLY A 49 -19.31 -3.17 12.39
C GLY A 49 -18.33 -2.55 13.41
N GLU A 50 -17.18 -2.06 12.93
CA GLU A 50 -16.07 -1.58 13.75
C GLU A 50 -15.55 -0.23 13.22
N GLU A 51 -15.01 0.63 14.09
CA GLU A 51 -14.34 1.87 13.68
C GLU A 51 -12.88 1.61 13.24
N PHE A 52 -12.48 2.22 12.12
CA PHE A 52 -11.12 2.10 11.58
C PHE A 52 -10.36 3.43 11.60
N VAL A 53 -9.02 3.38 11.62
CA VAL A 53 -8.14 4.52 11.35
C VAL A 53 -7.53 4.35 9.98
N ILE A 54 -7.52 5.41 9.16
CA ILE A 54 -6.64 5.45 7.98
C ILE A 54 -5.24 5.79 8.46
N ASN A 55 -4.35 4.80 8.47
CA ASN A 55 -3.00 4.96 8.99
C ASN A 55 -2.12 5.75 8.04
N SER A 56 -2.21 5.48 6.74
CA SER A 56 -1.37 6.10 5.73
C SER A 56 -2.07 6.10 4.38
N GLY A 57 -1.58 6.93 3.47
CA GLY A 57 -2.07 7.06 2.11
C GLY A 57 -0.92 7.34 1.16
N CYS A 58 -0.89 6.64 0.03
CA CYS A 58 0.12 6.83 -1.00
C CYS A 58 -0.43 6.55 -2.39
N PHE A 59 0.35 6.87 -3.41
CA PHE A 59 0.16 6.39 -4.77
C PHE A 59 1.21 5.34 -5.12
N VAL A 60 0.76 4.17 -5.55
CA VAL A 60 1.63 3.17 -6.18
C VAL A 60 1.71 3.49 -7.66
N VAL A 61 2.85 4.04 -8.08
CA VAL A 61 3.10 4.49 -9.45
C VAL A 61 4.05 3.51 -10.12
N VAL A 62 3.62 2.97 -11.26
CA VAL A 62 4.45 2.12 -12.12
C VAL A 62 4.64 2.82 -13.46
N SER A 63 5.89 3.07 -13.85
CA SER A 63 6.26 3.81 -15.06
C SER A 63 7.00 2.95 -16.10
N GLY A 64 6.90 1.62 -16.00
CA GLY A 64 7.49 0.68 -16.94
C GLY A 64 7.08 -0.76 -16.65
N SER A 65 7.51 -1.71 -17.50
CA SER A 65 7.18 -3.12 -17.37
C SER A 65 7.52 -3.67 -15.97
N VAL A 66 6.67 -4.58 -15.50
CA VAL A 66 6.89 -5.34 -14.26
C VAL A 66 7.23 -6.76 -14.66
N GLU A 67 8.50 -7.12 -14.50
CA GLU A 67 8.98 -8.46 -14.82
C GLU A 67 8.50 -9.48 -13.78
N LYS A 68 8.51 -10.75 -14.19
CA LYS A 68 8.37 -11.88 -13.27
C LYS A 68 9.51 -11.77 -12.24
N ASP A 69 9.15 -11.70 -10.96
CA ASP A 69 10.04 -11.49 -9.79
C ASP A 69 10.34 -10.03 -9.39
N CYS A 70 9.81 -9.02 -10.09
CA CYS A 70 9.91 -7.62 -9.63
C CYS A 70 9.07 -7.35 -8.38
N ALA A 71 7.87 -7.91 -8.30
CA ALA A 71 7.01 -7.85 -7.13
C ALA A 71 6.89 -9.27 -6.56
N LYS A 72 7.46 -9.48 -5.38
CA LYS A 72 7.38 -10.76 -4.67
C LYS A 72 6.00 -10.96 -4.07
N LEU A 73 5.63 -12.21 -3.84
CA LEU A 73 4.45 -12.57 -3.07
C LEU A 73 4.70 -12.25 -1.59
N HIS A 74 3.93 -11.30 -1.05
CA HIS A 74 4.09 -10.78 0.31
C HIS A 74 2.74 -10.47 0.96
N ALA A 75 2.78 -10.18 2.25
CA ALA A 75 1.67 -9.59 2.98
C ALA A 75 2.12 -8.23 3.52
N ASP A 76 1.28 -7.21 3.38
CA ASP A 76 1.59 -5.84 3.83
C ASP A 76 1.84 -5.81 5.34
N TRP A 77 1.13 -6.64 6.11
CA TRP A 77 1.16 -6.63 7.57
C TRP A 77 1.67 -7.95 8.14
N ALA A 78 2.76 -8.48 7.59
CA ALA A 78 3.28 -9.81 7.89
C ALA A 78 3.75 -10.06 9.34
N SER A 79 3.73 -9.07 10.24
CA SER A 79 4.10 -9.23 11.65
C SER A 79 3.21 -10.26 12.35
N GLU A 80 3.77 -11.42 12.73
CA GLU A 80 3.03 -12.56 13.34
C GLU A 80 2.00 -12.16 14.40
N PRO A 81 2.31 -11.26 15.37
CA PRO A 81 1.38 -10.94 16.44
C PRO A 81 0.12 -10.19 16.00
N ILE A 82 0.08 -9.61 14.80
CA ILE A 82 -1.13 -8.96 14.28
C ILE A 82 -2.07 -10.07 13.78
N PRO A 83 -3.28 -10.25 14.32
CA PRO A 83 -4.25 -11.20 13.77
C PRO A 83 -4.88 -10.68 12.48
N ARG A 84 -5.67 -11.55 11.84
CA ARG A 84 -6.52 -11.16 10.70
C ARG A 84 -7.64 -10.23 11.15
N ASP A 85 -8.24 -9.58 10.16
CA ASP A 85 -9.41 -8.71 10.30
C ASP A 85 -9.19 -7.44 11.13
N LEU A 86 -7.93 -7.15 11.52
CA LEU A 86 -7.56 -5.93 12.23
C LEU A 86 -6.87 -4.88 11.37
N VAL A 87 -6.30 -5.29 10.25
CA VAL A 87 -5.54 -4.41 9.37
C VAL A 87 -5.92 -4.70 7.94
N PHE A 88 -6.07 -3.65 7.15
CA PHE A 88 -6.49 -3.76 5.77
C PHE A 88 -5.67 -2.84 4.88
N THR A 89 -5.53 -3.25 3.63
CA THR A 89 -5.04 -2.40 2.55
C THR A 89 -6.16 -2.26 1.52
N ALA A 90 -6.34 -1.05 1.01
CA ALA A 90 -7.22 -0.78 -0.11
C ALA A 90 -6.43 -0.21 -1.29
N LEU A 91 -6.70 -0.72 -2.49
CA LEU A 91 -6.12 -0.24 -3.74
C LEU A 91 -7.24 0.19 -4.69
N THR A 92 -7.08 1.33 -5.34
CA THR A 92 -8.07 1.85 -6.28
C THR A 92 -7.39 2.63 -7.41
N PRO A 93 -7.74 2.37 -8.68
CA PRO A 93 -7.15 3.08 -9.80
C PRO A 93 -7.70 4.51 -9.91
N LEU A 94 -6.83 5.46 -10.24
CA LEU A 94 -7.24 6.86 -10.44
C LEU A 94 -7.81 7.16 -11.84
N PHE A 95 -7.62 6.23 -12.78
CA PHE A 95 -8.10 6.28 -14.16
C PHE A 95 -8.19 4.87 -14.73
N ASP A 96 -8.89 4.72 -15.85
CA ASP A 96 -9.01 3.43 -16.53
C ASP A 96 -7.67 2.92 -17.03
N PHE A 97 -7.42 1.64 -16.78
CA PHE A 97 -6.25 0.95 -17.31
C PHE A 97 -6.59 0.16 -18.57
N PRO A 98 -5.67 0.11 -19.56
CA PRO A 98 -5.76 -0.88 -20.62
C PRO A 98 -5.84 -2.30 -20.05
N ALA A 99 -6.59 -3.19 -20.71
CA ALA A 99 -6.80 -4.57 -20.25
C ALA A 99 -5.52 -5.41 -20.11
N THR A 100 -4.43 -4.96 -20.74
CA THR A 100 -3.09 -5.56 -20.68
C THR A 100 -2.28 -5.13 -19.45
N VAL A 101 -2.74 -4.12 -18.69
CA VAL A 101 -2.08 -3.70 -17.45
C VAL A 101 -2.32 -4.74 -16.36
N GLY A 102 -1.25 -5.09 -15.65
CA GLY A 102 -1.29 -6.10 -14.60
C GLY A 102 -2.18 -5.71 -13.42
N GLY A 103 -2.96 -6.68 -12.94
CA GLY A 103 -3.82 -6.59 -11.77
C GLY A 103 -3.14 -6.97 -10.45
N LEU A 104 -3.95 -7.37 -9.48
CA LEU A 104 -3.54 -7.95 -8.20
C LEU A 104 -3.60 -9.48 -8.30
N LEU A 105 -2.46 -10.14 -8.10
CA LEU A 105 -2.42 -11.59 -7.89
C LEU A 105 -2.46 -11.89 -6.40
N TRP A 106 -3.28 -12.84 -5.96
CA TRP A 106 -3.44 -13.14 -4.54
C TRP A 106 -3.67 -14.64 -4.28
N ARG A 107 -3.40 -15.07 -3.04
CA ARG A 107 -3.64 -16.44 -2.58
C ARG A 107 -4.79 -16.47 -1.56
N PRO A 108 -5.84 -17.30 -1.76
CA PRO A 108 -6.99 -17.35 -0.88
C PRO A 108 -6.71 -17.82 0.55
N HIS A 109 -5.70 -18.68 0.71
CA HIS A 109 -5.27 -19.15 2.02
C HIS A 109 -3.80 -18.80 2.21
N SER A 110 -3.47 -18.19 3.35
CA SER A 110 -2.07 -17.95 3.72
C SER A 110 -1.36 -19.22 4.18
N ASP A 111 -2.07 -20.35 4.25
CA ASP A 111 -1.45 -21.65 4.49
C ASP A 111 -0.47 -22.00 3.38
N PRO A 112 0.67 -22.65 3.73
CA PRO A 112 1.76 -22.93 2.82
C PRO A 112 1.46 -24.09 1.86
N GLU A 113 0.19 -24.36 1.52
CA GLU A 113 -0.12 -25.37 0.51
C GLU A 113 0.43 -24.90 -0.85
N PRO A 114 1.49 -25.55 -1.38
CA PRO A 114 2.26 -25.01 -2.49
C PRO A 114 1.51 -25.01 -3.84
N GLU A 115 0.33 -25.63 -3.89
CA GLU A 115 -0.30 -26.03 -5.15
C GLU A 115 -1.52 -25.19 -5.54
N MET A 116 -1.97 -24.26 -4.69
CA MET A 116 -3.09 -23.39 -5.08
C MET A 116 -2.63 -22.31 -6.06
N PRO A 117 -3.28 -22.18 -7.23
CA PRO A 117 -2.95 -21.14 -8.18
C PRO A 117 -3.27 -19.76 -7.61
N LEU A 118 -2.46 -18.76 -7.98
CA LEU A 118 -2.78 -17.37 -7.69
C LEU A 118 -4.05 -16.97 -8.44
N LEU A 119 -4.97 -16.34 -7.74
CA LEU A 119 -6.15 -15.71 -8.33
C LEU A 119 -5.80 -14.30 -8.77
N LYS A 120 -6.49 -13.82 -9.82
CA LYS A 120 -6.31 -12.48 -10.37
C LYS A 120 -7.53 -11.63 -10.07
N HIS A 121 -7.29 -10.42 -9.59
CA HIS A 121 -8.24 -9.32 -9.58
C HIS A 121 -7.76 -8.23 -10.55
N SER A 122 -8.58 -7.87 -11.53
CA SER A 122 -8.34 -6.74 -12.44
C SER A 122 -8.96 -5.49 -11.84
N TYR A 123 -8.21 -4.37 -11.86
CA TYR A 123 -8.71 -3.09 -11.35
C TYR A 123 -9.69 -2.44 -12.34
N SER A 124 -10.75 -1.83 -11.80
CA SER A 124 -11.71 -1.01 -12.56
C SER A 124 -11.82 0.38 -11.95
N LEU A 125 -11.97 1.41 -12.78
CA LEU A 125 -12.20 2.78 -12.30
C LEU A 125 -13.51 2.87 -11.50
N GLY A 126 -13.43 3.55 -10.35
CA GLY A 126 -14.57 3.70 -9.44
C GLY A 126 -14.74 2.54 -8.45
N GLU A 127 -13.93 1.48 -8.58
CA GLU A 127 -13.88 0.39 -7.62
C GLU A 127 -12.63 0.49 -6.72
N ALA A 128 -12.74 -0.05 -5.51
CA ALA A 128 -11.61 -0.29 -4.63
C ALA A 128 -11.58 -1.77 -4.27
N VAL A 129 -10.41 -2.40 -4.41
CA VAL A 129 -10.17 -3.72 -3.81
C VAL A 129 -9.68 -3.49 -2.39
N VAL A 130 -10.36 -4.10 -1.43
CA VAL A 130 -9.99 -4.07 -0.01
C VAL A 130 -9.63 -5.49 0.39
N PHE A 131 -8.50 -5.67 1.04
CA PHE A 131 -8.05 -6.99 1.49
C PHE A 131 -7.40 -6.92 2.87
N ASP A 132 -7.57 -8.02 3.60
CA ASP A 132 -6.92 -8.25 4.89
C ASP A 132 -5.40 -8.14 4.75
N GLY A 133 -4.76 -7.50 5.73
CA GLY A 133 -3.34 -7.21 5.69
C GLY A 133 -2.42 -8.43 5.69
N LYS A 134 -2.95 -9.63 5.97
CA LYS A 134 -2.25 -10.92 5.89
C LYS A 134 -2.46 -11.64 4.57
N LEU A 135 -3.23 -11.07 3.65
CA LEU A 135 -3.45 -11.65 2.33
C LEU A 135 -2.12 -11.65 1.56
N MET A 136 -1.66 -12.84 1.20
CA MET A 136 -0.47 -12.98 0.36
C MET A 136 -0.82 -12.54 -1.06
N HIS A 137 -0.16 -11.51 -1.55
CA HIS A 137 -0.44 -10.90 -2.83
C HIS A 137 0.84 -10.35 -3.51
N GLN A 138 0.72 -10.05 -4.80
CA GLN A 138 1.75 -9.40 -5.60
C GLN A 138 1.13 -8.66 -6.78
N THR A 139 1.87 -7.71 -7.35
CA THR A 139 1.50 -7.15 -8.67
C THR A 139 1.66 -8.23 -9.74
N GLU A 140 0.65 -8.40 -10.59
CA GLU A 140 0.75 -9.24 -11.80
C GLU A 140 1.86 -8.71 -12.72
N PRO A 141 2.80 -9.55 -13.22
CA PRO A 141 3.74 -9.15 -14.24
C PRO A 141 3.05 -8.69 -15.53
N PHE A 142 3.52 -7.61 -16.13
CA PHE A 142 2.96 -7.07 -17.38
C PHE A 142 3.97 -6.24 -18.16
N SER A 143 3.77 -6.13 -19.47
CA SER A 143 4.60 -5.31 -20.36
C SER A 143 3.93 -3.98 -20.69
N PHE A 144 4.75 -2.94 -20.82
CA PHE A 144 4.35 -1.65 -21.37
C PHE A 144 4.39 -1.62 -22.91
N ASP A 145 4.73 -2.72 -23.57
CA ASP A 145 4.74 -2.80 -25.04
C ASP A 145 3.36 -2.45 -25.62
N GLY A 146 3.33 -1.42 -26.47
CA GLY A 146 2.09 -0.93 -27.09
C GLY A 146 1.27 0.01 -26.21
N MET A 147 1.76 0.41 -25.03
CA MET A 147 1.13 1.45 -24.22
C MET A 147 1.37 2.86 -24.80
N PRO A 148 0.49 3.83 -24.54
CA PRO A 148 0.73 5.23 -24.89
C PRO A 148 2.04 5.76 -24.30
N GLU A 149 2.69 6.67 -25.01
CA GLU A 149 3.88 7.36 -24.50
C GLU A 149 3.53 8.10 -23.19
N GLY A 150 4.37 7.92 -22.17
CA GLY A 150 4.17 8.55 -20.85
C GLY A 150 3.05 7.92 -20.02
N PHE A 151 2.52 6.75 -20.41
CA PHE A 151 1.59 6.00 -19.56
C PHE A 151 2.27 5.67 -18.21
N GLU A 152 1.52 5.81 -17.12
CA GLU A 152 1.86 5.29 -15.80
C GLU A 152 0.66 4.48 -15.30
N ARG A 153 0.88 3.39 -14.56
CA ARG A 153 -0.19 2.77 -13.77
C ARG A 153 -0.18 3.42 -12.39
N VAL A 154 -1.26 4.10 -12.01
CA VAL A 154 -1.36 4.79 -10.72
C VAL A 154 -2.54 4.25 -9.92
N LEU A 155 -2.23 3.60 -8.80
CA LEU A 155 -3.20 3.19 -7.79
C LEU A 155 -3.08 4.11 -6.58
N ALA A 156 -4.19 4.63 -6.07
CA ALA A 156 -4.21 5.11 -4.68
C ALA A 156 -4.27 3.91 -3.74
N SER A 157 -3.44 3.96 -2.70
CA SER A 157 -3.30 2.91 -1.69
C SER A 157 -3.50 3.49 -0.30
N PHE A 158 -4.38 2.87 0.47
CA PHE A 158 -4.69 3.27 1.84
C PHE A 158 -4.50 2.09 2.78
N SER A 159 -3.90 2.37 3.94
CA SER A 159 -3.69 1.40 5.01
C SER A 159 -4.62 1.71 6.16
N PHE A 160 -5.27 0.68 6.71
CA PHE A 160 -6.26 0.81 7.79
C PHE A 160 -5.93 -0.09 8.97
N CYS A 161 -6.29 0.35 10.16
CA CYS A 161 -6.31 -0.52 11.34
C CYS A 161 -7.55 -0.29 12.21
N ALA A 162 -8.02 -1.38 12.80
CA ALA A 162 -9.12 -1.46 13.75
C ALA A 162 -8.85 -0.65 15.03
N LYS A 163 -9.90 -0.04 15.59
CA LYS A 163 -9.87 0.69 16.87
C LYS A 163 -10.50 -0.09 18.03
N SER A 164 -10.94 -1.32 17.81
CA SER A 164 -11.49 -2.21 18.84
C SER A 164 -10.54 -2.40 20.03
N GLU A 165 -11.15 -2.87 21.13
CA GLU A 165 -10.42 -3.31 22.31
C GLU A 165 -9.47 -4.48 21.98
N GLU A 166 -9.88 -5.41 21.11
CA GLU A 166 -9.03 -6.48 20.59
C GLU A 166 -7.83 -5.91 19.82
N GLY A 167 -8.07 -4.95 18.91
CA GLY A 167 -6.99 -4.32 18.17
C GLY A 167 -5.96 -3.60 19.03
N ARG A 168 -6.38 -3.11 20.20
CA ARG A 168 -5.52 -2.34 21.11
C ARG A 168 -4.28 -3.10 21.57
N GLU A 169 -4.38 -4.40 21.80
CA GLU A 169 -3.23 -5.23 22.18
C GLU A 169 -2.17 -5.31 21.08
N HIS A 170 -2.59 -5.14 19.82
CA HIS A 170 -1.75 -5.26 18.63
C HIS A 170 -1.24 -3.93 18.08
N TRP A 171 -1.72 -2.79 18.59
CA TRP A 171 -1.28 -1.46 18.12
C TRP A 171 0.24 -1.23 18.14
N PRO A 172 1.03 -1.73 19.13
CA PRO A 172 2.48 -1.61 19.07
C PRO A 172 3.11 -2.31 17.84
N HIS A 173 2.55 -3.45 17.43
CA HIS A 173 3.02 -4.19 16.26
C HIS A 173 2.60 -3.51 14.95
N ILE A 174 1.39 -2.94 14.91
CA ILE A 174 0.88 -2.13 13.80
C ILE A 174 1.75 -0.88 13.63
N GLU A 175 2.06 -0.16 14.73
CA GLU A 175 2.95 1.00 14.72
C GLU A 175 4.36 0.63 14.21
N GLN A 176 4.86 -0.55 14.59
CA GLN A 176 6.17 -1.01 14.10
C GLN A 176 6.16 -1.24 12.57
N VAL A 177 5.15 -1.91 12.02
CA VAL A 177 5.02 -2.11 10.56
C VAL A 177 4.94 -0.75 9.84
N LEU A 178 4.13 0.18 10.34
CA LEU A 178 4.01 1.53 9.79
C LEU A 178 5.33 2.30 9.86
N ARG A 179 6.09 2.16 10.95
CA ARG A 179 7.42 2.77 11.08
C ARG A 179 8.39 2.25 10.02
N ASP A 180 8.32 0.97 9.70
CA ASP A 180 9.23 0.33 8.75
C ASP A 180 8.87 0.66 7.30
N GLN A 181 7.57 0.74 6.98
CA GLN A 181 7.06 0.96 5.62
C GLN A 181 6.77 2.43 5.28
N THR A 182 6.33 3.21 6.28
CA THR A 182 5.90 4.60 6.12
C THR A 182 6.68 5.55 7.03
N GLN A 183 7.98 5.70 6.75
CA GLN A 183 8.94 6.28 7.70
C GLN A 183 8.68 7.75 8.11
N HIS A 184 7.96 8.56 7.33
CA HIS A 184 7.84 9.99 7.61
C HIS A 184 6.57 10.38 8.36
N TYR A 185 5.40 10.00 7.85
CA TYR A 185 4.13 10.37 8.47
C TYR A 185 3.11 9.24 8.35
N TYR A 186 2.46 8.95 9.47
CA TYR A 186 1.35 8.01 9.56
C TYR A 186 0.51 8.33 10.81
N VAL A 187 -0.67 7.75 10.89
CA VAL A 187 -1.61 7.89 12.00
C VAL A 187 -1.79 6.54 12.66
N THR A 188 -1.80 6.50 13.99
CA THR A 188 -2.24 5.32 14.75
C THR A 188 -3.51 5.67 15.52
N PRO A 189 -4.20 4.69 16.13
CA PRO A 189 -5.34 4.97 17.00
C PRO A 189 -4.99 5.87 18.20
N SER A 190 -3.71 5.97 18.56
CA SER A 190 -3.22 6.88 19.60
C SER A 190 -2.86 8.29 19.09
N GLY A 191 -2.98 8.54 17.79
CA GLY A 191 -2.74 9.85 17.15
C GLY A 191 -1.66 9.82 16.05
N PRO A 192 -1.39 10.99 15.44
CA PRO A 192 -0.41 11.12 14.37
C PRO A 192 1.03 10.91 14.87
N LYS A 193 1.85 10.29 14.02
CA LYS A 193 3.28 10.07 14.21
C LYS A 193 4.03 10.71 13.06
N ALA A 194 5.09 11.43 13.37
CA ALA A 194 5.98 12.02 12.37
C ALA A 194 7.43 11.76 12.74
N SER A 195 8.25 11.42 11.76
CA SER A 195 9.71 11.33 11.92
C SER A 195 10.41 12.29 10.96
N PRO A 196 11.62 12.77 11.30
CA PRO A 196 12.41 13.61 10.40
C PRO A 196 12.59 12.98 9.02
N ARG A 197 12.55 13.81 7.98
CA ARG A 197 12.86 13.39 6.62
C ARG A 197 14.33 13.00 6.52
N LYS A 198 14.60 11.72 6.27
CA LYS A 198 15.87 11.31 5.66
C LYS A 198 15.80 11.69 4.17
N PRO A 199 16.82 12.37 3.62
CA PRO A 199 16.87 12.58 2.19
C PRO A 199 16.83 11.23 1.47
N PRO A 200 16.13 11.12 0.33
CA PRO A 200 16.04 9.86 -0.40
C PRO A 200 17.45 9.42 -0.82
N ALA A 201 17.84 8.24 -0.36
CA ALA A 201 19.07 7.61 -0.82
C ALA A 201 18.91 7.18 -2.29
N PRO A 202 19.95 7.30 -3.14
CA PRO A 202 19.95 6.68 -4.46
C PRO A 202 19.53 5.21 -4.39
N PHE A 203 18.77 4.73 -5.37
CA PHE A 203 18.21 3.37 -5.38
C PHE A 203 19.22 2.25 -5.01
N PRO A 204 20.47 2.25 -5.52
CA PRO A 204 21.45 1.24 -5.10
C PRO A 204 21.78 1.26 -3.60
N ILE A 205 21.79 2.45 -2.99
CA ILE A 205 22.06 2.65 -1.56
C ILE A 205 20.85 2.24 -0.73
N ALA A 206 19.65 2.70 -1.11
CA ALA A 206 18.41 2.30 -0.44
C ALA A 206 18.20 0.79 -0.46
N ARG A 207 18.53 0.13 -1.59
CA ARG A 207 18.46 -1.32 -1.73
C ARG A 207 19.43 -2.06 -0.81
N GLU A 208 20.66 -1.54 -0.65
CA GLU A 208 21.66 -2.14 0.25
C GLU A 208 21.29 -1.93 1.72
N GLU A 209 20.83 -0.72 2.10
CA GLU A 209 20.37 -0.43 3.47
C GLU A 209 19.25 -1.38 3.92
N VAL A 210 18.29 -1.68 3.04
CA VAL A 210 17.23 -2.65 3.37
C VAL A 210 17.80 -4.05 3.50
N ARG A 211 18.74 -4.43 2.62
CA ARG A 211 19.40 -5.74 2.69
C ARG A 211 20.13 -5.91 4.03
N GLU A 212 20.83 -4.87 4.48
CA GLU A 212 21.53 -4.84 5.77
C GLU A 212 20.59 -4.88 6.97
N LEU A 213 19.41 -4.26 6.86
CA LEU A 213 18.37 -4.30 7.89
C LEU A 213 17.63 -5.66 7.95
N GLY A 214 17.96 -6.62 7.08
CA GLY A 214 17.30 -7.93 7.06
C GLY A 214 15.83 -7.88 6.60
N LEU A 215 15.38 -6.72 6.11
CA LEU A 215 14.02 -6.47 5.62
C LEU A 215 13.77 -7.07 4.23
N GLY A 216 14.76 -7.75 3.63
CA GLY A 216 14.74 -8.27 2.26
C GLY A 216 13.83 -9.47 1.98
N SER A 217 12.94 -9.81 2.91
CA SER A 217 12.05 -10.98 2.84
C SER A 217 10.56 -10.60 2.92
N TYR A 218 10.20 -9.47 2.32
CA TYR A 218 8.85 -9.23 1.82
C TYR A 218 8.94 -9.19 0.30
#